data_AF-A0A5C7JYA6-F1
#
_entry.id   AF-A0A5C7JYA6-F1
#
_cell.length_a   1.000
_cell.length_b   1.000
_cell.length_c   1.000
_cell.angle_alpha   90.00
_cell.angle_beta   90.00
_cell.angle_gamma   90.00
#
_symmetry.space_group_name_H-M   'P 1'
#
loop_
_entity.id
_entity.type
_entity.pdbx_description
1 polymer ?
#
loop_
_entity_poly.entity_id
_entity_poly.type
_entity_poly.pdbx_seq_one_letter_code
_entity_poly.pdbx_strand_id
1 'polypeptide(L)'
;MKELNFKLAKVVMLPSNEKVINTKEYQLLLSNSLFWTSKIEIKRYTEGWFFLNNSSNPNSYAITVPNVENFKHQHLYIISDDEIKEGEWYLSFDIYGKCGLPIKADYEKTNEFSLKPYSNYCKKIIATTDTALELPRLSQQFIEEYIEEYNKGNVITDVLVEYEKGLSKPLHESLRDSSPLIFERLKINPKDNTITIKKVKDSWNREEVIELCKQAFIDGTYAGGFGPNEKTIDSETEKWIEENL
;
A
#
# COMPACT_ATOMS: atom_id res chain seq x y z
N MET A 1 20.52 7.14 -13.15
CA MET A 1 19.95 6.43 -11.99
C MET A 1 18.46 6.73 -12.02
N LYS A 2 17.57 5.73 -12.12
CA LYS A 2 16.12 6.00 -12.00
C LYS A 2 15.87 6.34 -10.54
N GLU A 3 15.55 7.59 -10.24
CA GLU A 3 15.04 7.96 -8.90
C GLU A 3 13.83 7.09 -8.61
N LEU A 4 13.97 6.19 -7.64
CA LEU A 4 12.88 5.38 -7.16
C LEU A 4 12.05 6.26 -6.23
N ASN A 5 10.97 6.84 -6.75
CA ASN A 5 10.05 7.67 -5.97
C ASN A 5 9.09 6.76 -5.20
N PHE A 6 9.55 6.18 -4.10
CA PHE A 6 8.67 5.47 -3.16
C PHE A 6 8.23 6.40 -2.05
N LYS A 7 6.96 6.32 -1.66
CA LYS A 7 6.43 6.97 -0.46
C LYS A 7 6.01 5.93 0.56
N LEU A 8 6.11 6.30 1.83
CA LEU A 8 5.58 5.50 2.92
C LEU A 8 4.05 5.55 2.89
N ALA A 9 3.42 4.39 3.04
CA ALA A 9 1.99 4.21 3.20
C ALA A 9 1.72 3.19 4.30
N LYS A 10 0.51 3.22 4.85
CA LYS A 10 0.07 2.26 5.88
C LYS A 10 -0.87 1.22 5.32
N VAL A 11 -0.82 0.03 5.89
CA VAL A 11 -1.75 -1.07 5.60
C VAL A 11 -2.72 -1.19 6.77
N VAL A 12 -4.01 -1.14 6.48
CA VAL A 12 -5.08 -1.32 7.47
C VAL A 12 -6.01 -2.41 7.00
N MET A 13 -6.31 -3.35 7.89
CA MET A 13 -7.29 -4.40 7.66
C MET A 13 -8.57 -4.05 8.42
N LEU A 14 -9.69 -3.89 7.72
CA LEU A 14 -10.99 -3.57 8.33
C LEU A 14 -12.04 -4.64 8.00
N PRO A 15 -13.00 -4.89 8.90
CA PRO A 15 -14.14 -5.73 8.60
C PRO A 15 -15.01 -5.08 7.52
N SER A 16 -15.49 -5.92 6.61
CA SER A 16 -16.47 -5.60 5.59
C SER A 16 -17.88 -5.53 6.18
N ASN A 17 -18.71 -4.69 5.58
CA ASN A 17 -20.16 -4.67 5.82
C ASN A 17 -20.91 -5.68 4.94
N GLU A 18 -20.21 -6.39 4.05
CA GLU A 18 -20.81 -7.43 3.22
C GLU A 18 -21.42 -8.51 4.12
N LYS A 19 -22.72 -8.74 3.94
CA LYS A 19 -23.39 -9.87 4.59
C LYS A 19 -22.80 -11.15 4.01
N VAL A 20 -22.30 -12.03 4.87
CA VAL A 20 -21.94 -13.39 4.47
C VAL A 20 -23.18 -14.04 3.89
N ILE A 21 -23.15 -14.32 2.58
CA ILE A 21 -24.21 -15.09 1.93
C ILE A 21 -24.19 -16.48 2.59
N ASN A 22 -25.33 -16.86 3.16
CA ASN A 22 -25.47 -18.08 3.96
C ASN A 22 -24.98 -19.31 3.17
N THR A 23 -23.96 -19.97 3.71
CA THR A 23 -23.17 -21.06 3.09
C THR A 23 -23.94 -22.36 2.86
N LYS A 24 -25.25 -22.42 3.11
CA LYS A 24 -26.09 -23.58 2.75
C LYS A 24 -26.12 -23.84 1.23
N GLU A 25 -26.01 -22.82 0.38
CA GLU A 25 -25.88 -23.02 -1.08
C GLU A 25 -24.52 -23.61 -1.48
N TYR A 26 -23.44 -23.28 -0.75
CA TYR A 26 -22.09 -23.82 -1.03
C TYR A 26 -21.91 -25.26 -0.53
N GLN A 27 -22.57 -25.65 0.56
CA GLN A 27 -22.56 -27.05 1.00
C GLN A 27 -23.18 -27.99 -0.04
N LEU A 28 -24.20 -27.53 -0.79
CA LEU A 28 -24.84 -28.30 -1.85
C LEU A 28 -23.98 -28.42 -3.12
N LEU A 29 -23.11 -27.44 -3.38
CA LEU A 29 -22.15 -27.48 -4.49
C LEU A 29 -20.98 -28.43 -4.18
N LEU A 30 -20.46 -28.41 -2.96
CA LEU A 30 -19.37 -29.28 -2.53
C LEU A 30 -19.79 -30.75 -2.34
N SER A 31 -21.06 -31.03 -2.02
CA SER A 31 -21.58 -32.40 -1.97
C SER A 31 -21.83 -33.01 -3.35
N ASN A 32 -21.91 -32.20 -4.40
CA ASN A 32 -22.28 -32.64 -5.76
C ASN A 32 -21.12 -32.59 -6.77
N SER A 33 -19.96 -32.00 -6.45
CA SER A 33 -18.80 -31.98 -7.34
C SER A 33 -17.72 -32.97 -6.90
N LEU A 34 -17.92 -34.26 -7.19
CA LEU A 34 -16.79 -35.14 -7.48
C LEU A 34 -16.15 -34.64 -8.78
N PHE A 35 -14.81 -34.58 -8.82
CA PHE A 35 -13.95 -34.15 -9.95
C PHE A 35 -13.75 -32.63 -10.11
N TRP A 36 -12.61 -32.09 -9.65
CA TRP A 36 -11.42 -31.79 -10.45
C TRP A 36 -10.37 -31.05 -9.58
N THR A 37 -9.12 -31.38 -9.82
CA THR A 37 -7.94 -31.04 -9.00
C THR A 37 -7.46 -29.60 -9.22
N SER A 38 -7.25 -28.87 -8.13
CA SER A 38 -6.02 -28.09 -7.93
C SER A 38 -5.68 -28.14 -6.44
N LYS A 39 -4.38 -28.33 -6.15
CA LYS A 39 -3.82 -28.60 -4.81
C LYS A 39 -4.35 -27.59 -3.77
N ILE A 40 -5.24 -28.03 -2.89
CA ILE A 40 -5.54 -27.32 -1.64
C ILE A 40 -4.48 -27.77 -0.64
N GLU A 41 -3.53 -26.90 -0.32
CA GLU A 41 -2.55 -27.17 0.73
C GLU A 41 -3.15 -26.78 2.10
N ILE A 42 -3.52 -27.79 2.88
CA ILE A 42 -4.08 -27.62 4.23
C ILE A 42 -2.91 -27.62 5.23
N LYS A 43 -2.57 -26.46 5.81
CA LYS A 43 -1.62 -26.39 6.94
C LYS A 43 -2.36 -26.17 8.25
N ARG A 44 -2.08 -27.04 9.21
CA ARG A 44 -2.64 -27.03 10.57
C ARG A 44 -1.81 -26.08 11.43
N TYR A 45 -2.42 -24.99 11.90
CA TYR A 45 -1.85 -24.14 12.94
C TYR A 45 -2.80 -24.14 14.14
N THR A 46 -2.24 -24.07 15.33
CA THR A 46 -2.90 -24.43 16.59
C THR A 46 -4.02 -23.49 17.05
N GLU A 47 -4.33 -22.40 16.32
CA GLU A 47 -5.33 -21.40 16.76
C GLU A 47 -6.29 -20.88 15.67
N GLY A 48 -6.54 -21.61 14.59
CA GLY A 48 -7.64 -21.25 13.67
C GLY A 48 -7.50 -21.78 12.25
N TRP A 49 -8.63 -21.81 11.53
CA TRP A 49 -8.70 -22.24 10.13
C TRP A 49 -8.66 -21.02 9.19
N PHE A 50 -7.84 -21.08 8.14
CA PHE A 50 -7.87 -20.14 7.02
C PHE A 50 -8.04 -20.93 5.72
N PHE A 51 -8.87 -20.43 4.80
CA PHE A 51 -9.16 -21.08 3.52
C PHE A 51 -8.90 -20.08 2.40
N LEU A 52 -8.12 -20.48 1.40
CA LEU A 52 -8.04 -19.77 0.12
C LEU A 52 -8.86 -20.59 -0.87
N ASN A 53 -10.05 -20.11 -1.21
CA ASN A 53 -10.86 -20.76 -2.24
C ASN A 53 -10.61 -20.10 -3.60
N ASN A 54 -10.23 -20.90 -4.58
CA ASN A 54 -10.09 -20.46 -5.97
C ASN A 54 -11.48 -20.49 -6.61
N SER A 55 -12.21 -19.39 -6.45
CA SER A 55 -13.50 -19.17 -7.11
C SER A 55 -13.33 -19.24 -8.64
N SER A 56 -14.36 -19.68 -9.36
CA SER A 56 -14.44 -19.56 -10.82
C SER A 56 -14.35 -18.11 -11.31
N ASN A 57 -14.42 -17.13 -10.39
CA ASN A 57 -13.92 -15.78 -10.59
C ASN A 57 -12.52 -15.66 -9.93
N PRO A 58 -11.43 -15.55 -10.72
CA PRO A 58 -10.05 -15.49 -10.22
C PRO A 58 -9.73 -14.22 -9.39
N ASN A 59 -10.71 -13.33 -9.19
CA ASN A 59 -10.56 -12.06 -8.48
C ASN A 59 -11.25 -12.01 -7.11
N SER A 60 -11.79 -13.12 -6.59
CA SER A 60 -12.48 -13.14 -5.29
C SER A 60 -11.86 -14.19 -4.37
N TYR A 61 -11.17 -13.75 -3.32
CA TYR A 61 -10.68 -14.62 -2.24
C TYR A 61 -11.70 -14.65 -1.12
N ALA A 62 -12.24 -15.84 -0.82
CA ALA A 62 -13.15 -16.03 0.31
C ALA A 62 -12.60 -17.11 1.25
N ILE A 63 -12.50 -16.76 2.53
CA ILE A 63 -12.17 -17.66 3.64
C ILE A 63 -13.47 -18.27 4.15
N THR A 64 -13.62 -19.60 4.10
CA THR A 64 -14.83 -20.28 4.60
C THR A 64 -14.48 -21.44 5.51
N VAL A 65 -14.66 -21.25 6.83
CA VAL A 65 -14.57 -22.33 7.83
C VAL A 65 -15.96 -22.91 8.05
N PRO A 66 -16.15 -24.25 8.02
CA PRO A 66 -17.43 -24.83 8.35
C PRO A 66 -17.70 -24.60 9.85
N ASN A 67 -18.77 -23.86 10.14
CA ASN A 67 -19.41 -23.77 11.46
C ASN A 67 -18.92 -22.69 12.45
N VAL A 68 -18.77 -21.44 12.00
CA VAL A 68 -18.77 -20.28 12.92
C VAL A 68 -19.65 -19.17 12.32
N GLU A 69 -20.79 -18.88 12.93
CA GLU A 69 -21.79 -17.90 12.46
C GLU A 69 -21.31 -16.43 12.48
N ASN A 70 -20.02 -16.17 12.72
CA ASN A 70 -19.49 -14.82 13.03
C ASN A 70 -18.31 -14.38 12.16
N PHE A 71 -18.00 -15.07 11.05
CA PHE A 71 -16.98 -14.55 10.13
C PHE A 71 -17.49 -13.28 9.46
N LYS A 72 -16.72 -12.20 9.56
CA LYS A 72 -16.90 -11.01 8.72
C LYS A 72 -15.81 -11.03 7.68
N HIS A 73 -16.16 -10.82 6.41
CA HIS A 73 -15.18 -10.54 5.36
C HIS A 73 -14.31 -9.37 5.80
N GLN A 74 -13.05 -9.33 5.39
CA GLN A 74 -12.13 -8.25 5.72
C GLN A 74 -11.46 -7.77 4.43
N HIS A 75 -11.23 -6.46 4.35
CA HIS A 75 -10.52 -5.86 3.24
C HIS A 75 -9.25 -5.19 3.73
N LEU A 76 -8.22 -5.24 2.89
CA LEU A 76 -6.99 -4.51 3.08
C LEU A 76 -7.13 -3.15 2.41
N TYR A 77 -6.67 -2.11 3.09
CA TYR A 77 -6.63 -0.74 2.60
C TYR A 77 -5.19 -0.25 2.72
N ILE A 78 -4.65 0.25 1.61
CA ILE A 78 -3.39 1.00 1.61
C ILE A 78 -3.76 2.47 1.70
N ILE A 79 -3.26 3.13 2.74
CA ILE A 79 -3.58 4.52 3.03
C ILE A 79 -2.35 5.42 3.06
N SER A 80 -2.50 6.65 2.58
CA SER A 80 -1.43 7.65 2.52
C SER A 80 -1.80 8.96 3.23
N ASP A 81 -0.77 9.76 3.51
CA ASP A 81 -0.86 11.13 3.99
C ASP A 81 -1.04 12.15 2.85
N ASP A 82 -1.32 11.69 1.63
CA ASP A 82 -1.59 12.59 0.51
C ASP A 82 -2.86 13.41 0.77
N GLU A 83 -2.91 14.62 0.22
CA GLU A 83 -4.11 15.44 0.22
C GLU A 83 -5.30 14.68 -0.38
N ILE A 84 -6.40 14.66 0.38
CA ILE A 84 -7.68 14.09 -0.04
C ILE A 84 -8.40 15.15 -0.89
N LYS A 85 -8.88 14.76 -2.07
CA LYS A 85 -9.64 15.61 -2.98
C LYS A 85 -11.11 15.17 -3.08
N GLU A 86 -11.95 16.05 -3.62
CA GLU A 86 -13.35 15.75 -3.91
C GLU A 86 -13.50 14.47 -4.72
N GLY A 87 -14.41 13.59 -4.30
CA GLY A 87 -14.68 12.30 -4.94
C GLY A 87 -13.68 11.19 -4.62
N GLU A 88 -12.60 11.47 -3.87
CA GLU A 88 -11.65 10.46 -3.41
C GLU A 88 -12.13 9.77 -2.13
N TRP A 89 -11.61 8.58 -1.86
CA TRP A 89 -11.94 7.81 -0.66
C TRP A 89 -10.92 8.02 0.45
N TYR A 90 -11.38 8.07 1.69
CA TYR A 90 -10.54 8.17 2.87
C TYR A 90 -11.05 7.34 4.04
N LEU A 91 -10.17 7.05 4.98
CA LEU A 91 -10.48 6.51 6.30
C LEU A 91 -10.36 7.61 7.35
N SER A 92 -11.36 7.72 8.24
CA SER A 92 -11.31 8.61 9.40
C SER A 92 -11.00 7.80 10.65
N PHE A 93 -10.07 8.31 11.44
CA PHE A 93 -9.64 7.75 12.71
C PHE A 93 -10.14 8.64 13.86
N ASP A 94 -10.45 8.05 15.01
CA ASP A 94 -10.68 8.83 16.22
C ASP A 94 -9.37 9.11 16.97
N ILE A 95 -9.48 9.85 18.08
CA ILE A 95 -8.33 10.19 18.94
C ILE A 95 -7.63 8.97 19.57
N TYR A 96 -8.26 7.78 19.53
CA TYR A 96 -7.73 6.52 20.02
C TYR A 96 -7.17 5.64 18.90
N GLY A 97 -7.16 6.14 17.65
CA GLY A 97 -6.69 5.39 16.48
C GLY A 97 -7.70 4.36 15.97
N LYS A 98 -8.96 4.38 16.42
CA LYS A 98 -9.99 3.51 15.90
C LYS A 98 -10.49 4.04 14.57
N CYS A 99 -10.53 3.18 13.56
CA CYS A 99 -10.93 3.53 12.21
C CYS A 99 -12.43 3.31 11.98
N GLY A 100 -13.06 4.24 11.24
CA GLY A 100 -14.38 4.08 10.66
C GLY A 100 -14.37 3.28 9.35
N LEU A 101 -15.52 3.28 8.67
CA LEU A 101 -15.66 2.73 7.31
C LEU A 101 -15.05 3.69 6.28
N PRO A 102 -14.74 3.22 5.05
CA PRO A 102 -14.39 4.09 3.93
C PRO A 102 -15.47 5.15 3.66
N ILE A 103 -15.05 6.41 3.53
CA ILE A 103 -15.91 7.55 3.23
C ILE A 103 -15.44 8.18 1.91
N LYS A 104 -16.39 8.49 1.02
CA LYS A 104 -16.10 9.26 -0.19
C LYS A 104 -16.18 10.76 0.15
N ALA A 105 -15.14 11.51 -0.17
CA ALA A 105 -15.10 12.96 0.05
C ALA A 105 -16.17 13.64 -0.82
N ASP A 106 -16.97 14.49 -0.16
CA ASP A 106 -18.03 15.29 -0.76
C ASP A 106 -18.05 16.66 -0.05
N TYR A 107 -17.41 17.67 -0.63
CA TYR A 107 -17.20 19.00 -0.04
C TYR A 107 -18.48 19.82 0.08
N GLU A 108 -19.55 19.48 -0.63
CA GLU A 108 -20.85 20.12 -0.45
C GLU A 108 -21.52 19.63 0.84
N LYS A 109 -21.34 18.36 1.20
CA LYS A 109 -21.92 17.76 2.42
C LYS A 109 -20.97 17.82 3.61
N THR A 110 -19.69 17.63 3.37
CA THR A 110 -18.61 17.81 4.35
C THR A 110 -18.16 19.25 4.25
N ASN A 111 -18.67 20.12 5.13
CA ASN A 111 -18.18 21.50 5.22
C ASN A 111 -16.64 21.49 5.16
N GLU A 112 -16.02 22.40 4.42
CA GLU A 112 -14.55 22.48 4.30
C GLU A 112 -13.87 22.59 5.68
N PHE A 113 -14.61 23.15 6.65
CA PHE A 113 -14.26 23.21 8.09
C PHE A 113 -14.35 21.88 8.85
N SER A 114 -15.06 20.86 8.35
CA SER A 114 -15.11 19.52 8.93
C SER A 114 -13.99 18.59 8.46
N LEU A 115 -13.22 18.97 7.44
CA LEU A 115 -12.01 18.21 7.06
C LEU A 115 -10.73 18.86 7.57
N LYS A 116 -10.63 20.19 7.68
CA LYS A 116 -9.39 20.86 8.15
C LYS A 116 -8.91 20.48 9.55
N PRO A 117 -9.74 20.41 10.61
CA PRO A 117 -9.29 19.97 11.93
C PRO A 117 -9.17 18.43 12.04
N TYR A 118 -9.85 17.68 11.17
CA TYR A 118 -9.80 16.21 11.13
C TYR A 118 -8.79 15.66 10.12
N SER A 119 -8.12 16.51 9.33
CA SER A 119 -7.19 16.08 8.28
C SER A 119 -6.07 15.22 8.84
N ASN A 120 -5.62 15.50 10.05
CA ASN A 120 -4.59 14.71 10.73
C ASN A 120 -5.05 13.27 11.03
N TYR A 121 -6.36 13.09 11.21
CA TYR A 121 -7.01 11.81 11.46
C TYR A 121 -7.68 11.23 10.22
N CYS A 122 -7.55 11.86 9.05
CA CYS A 122 -8.06 11.32 7.80
C CYS A 122 -6.88 10.85 6.95
N LYS A 123 -6.98 9.64 6.40
CA LYS A 123 -5.95 9.09 5.51
C LYS A 123 -6.58 8.70 4.19
N LYS A 124 -6.01 9.15 3.09
CA LYS A 124 -6.49 8.84 1.74
C LYS A 124 -6.33 7.34 1.47
N ILE A 125 -7.35 6.70 0.91
CA ILE A 125 -7.24 5.31 0.45
C ILE A 125 -6.70 5.34 -0.98
N ILE A 126 -5.54 4.71 -1.19
CA ILE A 126 -4.85 4.69 -2.50
C ILE A 126 -4.95 3.35 -3.21
N ALA A 127 -5.20 2.26 -2.47
CA ALA A 127 -5.50 0.94 -3.03
C ALA A 127 -6.26 0.07 -2.02
N THR A 128 -7.00 -0.92 -2.51
CA THR A 128 -7.75 -1.83 -1.63
C THR A 128 -8.08 -3.17 -2.31
N THR A 129 -8.41 -4.17 -1.49
CA THR A 129 -9.08 -5.40 -1.95
C THR A 129 -10.60 -5.28 -2.02
N ASP A 130 -11.17 -4.17 -1.56
CA ASP A 130 -12.60 -3.86 -1.68
C ASP A 130 -12.93 -3.38 -3.09
N THR A 131 -13.53 -4.25 -3.89
CA THR A 131 -13.84 -3.96 -5.30
C THR A 131 -14.98 -2.96 -5.46
N ALA A 132 -15.78 -2.70 -4.42
CA ALA A 132 -16.89 -1.75 -4.47
C ALA A 132 -16.41 -0.28 -4.50
N LEU A 133 -15.16 0.00 -4.11
CA LEU A 133 -14.61 1.35 -4.10
C LEU A 133 -14.05 1.80 -5.47
N GLU A 134 -13.91 0.87 -6.42
CA GLU A 134 -13.33 1.12 -7.76
C GLU A 134 -11.92 1.73 -7.75
N LEU A 135 -11.14 1.41 -6.71
CA LEU A 135 -9.76 1.88 -6.54
C LEU A 135 -8.73 0.91 -7.14
N PRO A 136 -7.44 1.33 -7.25
CA PRO A 136 -6.35 0.44 -7.59
C PRO A 136 -6.31 -0.80 -6.68
N ARG A 137 -5.91 -1.93 -7.26
CA ARG A 137 -5.88 -3.23 -6.59
C ARG A 137 -4.50 -3.53 -6.02
N LEU A 138 -4.48 -4.37 -4.99
CA LEU A 138 -3.24 -4.98 -4.51
C LEU A 138 -2.86 -6.14 -5.44
N SER A 139 -1.56 -6.34 -5.66
CA SER A 139 -1.12 -7.52 -6.41
C SER A 139 -1.38 -8.79 -5.61
N GLN A 140 -1.63 -9.90 -6.31
CA GLN A 140 -1.88 -11.18 -5.64
C GLN A 140 -0.71 -11.63 -4.77
N GLN A 141 0.52 -11.40 -5.25
CA GLN A 141 1.74 -11.67 -4.52
C GLN A 141 1.79 -10.95 -3.17
N PHE A 142 1.41 -9.66 -3.13
CA PHE A 142 1.39 -8.91 -1.87
C PHE A 142 0.32 -9.43 -0.90
N ILE A 143 -0.86 -9.81 -1.41
CA ILE A 143 -1.94 -10.37 -0.57
C ILE A 143 -1.49 -11.69 0.08
N GLU A 144 -0.89 -12.58 -0.70
CA GLU A 144 -0.36 -13.87 -0.21
C GLU A 144 0.71 -13.67 0.85
N GLU A 145 1.66 -12.75 0.59
CA GLU A 145 2.73 -12.41 1.53
C GLU A 145 2.18 -11.78 2.83
N TYR A 146 1.19 -10.89 2.73
CA TYR A 146 0.53 -10.29 3.88
C TYR A 146 -0.13 -11.36 4.75
N ILE A 147 -0.88 -12.28 4.14
CA ILE A 147 -1.55 -13.37 4.85
C ILE A 147 -0.52 -14.29 5.52
N GLU A 148 0.56 -14.63 4.82
CA GLU A 148 1.62 -15.48 5.36
C GLU A 148 2.25 -14.86 6.62
N GLU A 149 2.64 -13.57 6.56
CA GLU A 149 3.22 -12.86 7.70
C GLU A 149 2.22 -12.70 8.85
N TYR A 150 0.97 -12.33 8.54
CA TYR A 150 -0.07 -12.19 9.55
C TYR A 150 -0.30 -13.50 10.32
N ASN A 151 -0.30 -14.63 9.63
CA ASN A 151 -0.44 -15.96 10.24
C ASN A 151 0.76 -16.37 11.09
N LYS A 152 1.94 -15.78 10.87
CA LYS A 152 3.12 -15.93 11.75
C LYS A 152 3.06 -15.03 12.98
N GLY A 153 2.05 -14.15 13.08
CA GLY A 153 1.95 -13.11 14.11
C GLY A 153 2.65 -11.80 13.74
N ASN A 154 3.16 -11.68 12.51
CA ASN A 154 3.83 -10.47 12.02
C ASN A 154 2.83 -9.61 11.23
N VAL A 155 2.41 -8.49 11.80
CA VAL A 155 1.48 -7.58 11.12
C VAL A 155 2.28 -6.55 10.30
N ILE A 156 2.14 -6.60 8.97
CA ILE A 156 2.71 -5.58 8.09
C ILE A 156 1.87 -4.30 8.24
N THR A 157 2.42 -3.28 8.90
CA THR A 157 1.74 -2.00 9.12
C THR A 157 2.16 -0.93 8.13
N ASP A 158 3.41 -0.97 7.69
CA ASP A 158 4.03 0.08 6.88
C ASP A 158 4.64 -0.52 5.60
N VAL A 159 4.39 0.14 4.47
CA VAL A 159 4.84 -0.28 3.14
C VAL A 159 5.32 0.91 2.32
N LEU A 160 6.17 0.63 1.33
CA LEU A 160 6.61 1.59 0.34
C LEU A 160 5.81 1.38 -0.95
N VAL A 161 5.20 2.46 -1.44
CA VAL A 161 4.40 2.48 -2.68
C VAL A 161 5.07 3.36 -3.74
N GLU A 162 5.08 2.90 -4.99
CA GLU A 162 5.76 3.60 -6.08
C GLU A 162 4.90 4.76 -6.64
N TYR A 163 5.50 5.93 -6.77
CA TYR A 163 4.93 7.13 -7.41
C TYR A 163 5.70 7.45 -8.69
N GLU A 164 5.03 8.13 -9.61
CA GLU A 164 5.66 8.71 -10.79
C GLU A 164 5.50 10.23 -10.82
N LYS A 165 6.55 10.90 -11.30
CA LYS A 165 6.55 12.35 -11.53
C LYS A 165 5.94 12.63 -12.89
N GLY A 166 4.95 13.51 -12.91
CA GLY A 166 4.36 14.09 -14.12
C GLY A 166 4.73 15.56 -14.26
N LEU A 167 4.80 16.03 -15.50
CA LEU A 167 4.89 17.46 -15.80
C LEU A 167 3.48 17.96 -16.13
N SER A 168 2.97 18.90 -15.34
CA SER A 168 1.75 19.60 -15.74
C SER A 168 2.12 20.73 -16.68
N LYS A 169 1.31 20.93 -17.73
CA LYS A 169 1.45 22.10 -18.58
C LYS A 169 1.12 23.34 -17.74
N PRO A 170 1.86 24.46 -17.89
CA PRO A 170 1.48 25.69 -17.23
C PRO A 170 0.03 26.04 -17.59
N LEU A 171 -0.75 26.43 -16.57
CA LEU A 171 -2.19 26.65 -16.67
C LEU A 171 -2.55 27.76 -17.68
N HIS A 172 -1.59 28.63 -18.01
CA HIS A 172 -1.79 29.74 -18.94
C HIS A 172 -0.56 29.94 -19.84
N GLU A 173 -0.82 30.12 -21.14
CA GLU A 173 0.22 30.24 -22.18
C GLU A 173 1.06 31.52 -22.05
N SER A 174 0.61 32.51 -21.29
CA SER A 174 1.37 33.74 -21.02
C SER A 174 2.47 33.57 -19.96
N LEU A 175 2.51 32.45 -19.23
CA LEU A 175 3.54 32.15 -18.22
C LEU A 175 4.64 31.26 -18.81
N ARG A 176 5.08 31.53 -20.05
CA ARG A 176 6.11 30.74 -20.76
C ARG A 176 7.45 30.66 -20.01
N ASP A 177 7.72 31.58 -19.09
CA ASP A 177 8.92 31.58 -18.24
C ASP A 177 8.74 30.86 -16.89
N SER A 178 7.54 30.34 -16.58
CA SER A 178 7.34 29.55 -15.36
C SER A 178 7.84 28.12 -15.57
N SER A 179 8.69 27.64 -14.67
CA SER A 179 9.12 26.25 -14.67
C SER A 179 7.90 25.32 -14.58
N PRO A 180 7.86 24.20 -15.32
CA PRO A 180 6.74 23.29 -15.28
C PRO A 180 6.52 22.79 -13.85
N LEU A 181 5.27 22.81 -13.39
CA LEU A 181 4.93 22.25 -12.09
C LEU A 181 5.05 20.73 -12.17
N ILE A 182 6.02 20.19 -11.43
CA ILE A 182 6.19 18.76 -11.22
C ILE A 182 5.11 18.33 -10.23
N PHE A 183 4.28 17.37 -10.62
CA PHE A 183 3.34 16.72 -9.72
C PHE A 183 3.70 15.26 -9.56
N GLU A 184 3.32 14.68 -8.43
CA GLU A 184 3.50 13.25 -8.17
C GLU A 184 2.14 12.57 -8.18
N ARG A 185 2.08 11.37 -8.75
CA ARG A 185 0.88 10.53 -8.68
C ARG A 185 1.26 9.08 -8.43
N LEU A 186 0.34 8.34 -7.83
CA LEU A 186 0.49 6.91 -7.61
C LEU A 186 0.71 6.22 -8.96
N LYS A 187 1.75 5.40 -9.04
CA LYS A 187 2.05 4.67 -10.28
C LYS A 187 1.21 3.39 -10.32
N ILE A 188 0.25 3.38 -11.24
CA ILE A 188 -0.69 2.29 -11.44
C ILE A 188 -0.27 1.50 -12.69
N ASN A 189 -0.24 0.17 -12.59
CA ASN A 189 -0.01 -0.70 -13.73
C ASN A 189 -1.23 -0.63 -14.68
N PRO A 190 -1.08 -0.14 -15.92
CA PRO A 190 -2.20 0.06 -16.82
C PRO A 190 -2.84 -1.25 -17.32
N LYS A 191 -2.18 -2.40 -17.13
CA LYS A 191 -2.69 -3.69 -17.62
C LYS A 191 -3.73 -4.31 -16.69
N ASP A 192 -3.55 -4.15 -15.38
CA ASP A 192 -4.32 -4.88 -14.36
C ASP A 192 -4.80 -3.97 -13.20
N ASN A 193 -4.56 -2.66 -13.29
CA ASN A 193 -4.92 -1.67 -12.28
C ASN A 193 -4.30 -1.96 -10.89
N THR A 194 -3.15 -2.64 -10.85
CA THR A 194 -2.43 -2.90 -9.59
C THR A 194 -1.39 -1.83 -9.28
N ILE A 195 -0.98 -1.75 -8.01
CA ILE A 195 0.14 -0.91 -7.56
C ILE A 195 1.35 -1.75 -7.15
N THR A 196 2.54 -1.16 -7.24
CA THR A 196 3.78 -1.80 -6.75
C THR A 196 3.97 -1.46 -5.28
N ILE A 197 4.03 -2.48 -4.44
CA ILE A 197 4.19 -2.39 -2.99
C ILE A 197 5.48 -3.12 -2.60
N LYS A 198 6.29 -2.49 -1.75
CA LYS A 198 7.48 -3.09 -1.14
C LYS A 198 7.38 -3.03 0.36
N LYS A 199 7.87 -4.05 1.06
CA LYS A 199 8.06 -3.98 2.51
C LYS A 199 9.03 -2.87 2.87
N VAL A 200 8.75 -2.16 3.96
CA VAL A 200 9.75 -1.28 4.58
C VAL A 200 10.87 -2.17 5.10
N LYS A 201 12.11 -1.84 4.74
CA LYS A 201 13.28 -2.56 5.20
C LYS A 201 13.68 -2.04 6.58
N ASP A 202 13.63 -2.91 7.58
CA ASP A 202 13.91 -2.63 8.98
C ASP A 202 15.30 -3.12 9.45
N SER A 203 15.92 -4.02 8.68
CA SER A 203 17.28 -4.52 8.93
C SER A 203 18.22 -4.18 7.78
N TRP A 204 19.44 -3.73 8.09
CA TRP A 204 20.49 -3.42 7.12
C TRP A 204 21.79 -4.13 7.51
N ASN A 205 22.51 -4.68 6.54
CA ASN A 205 23.88 -5.14 6.79
C ASN A 205 24.87 -3.97 6.71
N ARG A 206 26.08 -4.18 7.25
CA ARG A 206 27.10 -3.14 7.35
C ARG A 206 27.46 -2.57 5.97
N GLU A 207 27.61 -3.43 4.98
CA GLU A 207 27.99 -3.07 3.62
C GLU A 207 26.94 -2.17 2.96
N GLU A 208 25.66 -2.47 3.15
CA GLU A 208 24.56 -1.64 2.65
C GLU A 208 24.52 -0.27 3.32
N VAL A 209 24.79 -0.21 4.63
CA VAL A 209 24.85 1.08 5.36
C VAL A 209 26.03 1.92 4.88
N ILE A 210 27.19 1.30 4.65
CA ILE A 210 28.36 1.97 4.08
C ILE A 210 28.00 2.60 2.73
N GLU A 211 27.39 1.84 1.81
CA GLU A 211 27.00 2.35 0.49
C GLU A 211 25.99 3.50 0.58
N LEU A 212 25.03 3.43 1.50
CA LEU A 212 24.09 4.52 1.75
C LEU A 212 24.79 5.78 2.27
N CYS A 213 25.74 5.65 3.20
CA CYS A 213 26.54 6.76 3.71
C CYS A 213 27.35 7.40 2.56
N LYS A 214 28.03 6.60 1.74
CA LYS A 214 28.79 7.08 0.58
C LYS A 214 27.89 7.88 -0.37
N GLN A 215 26.71 7.34 -0.69
CA GLN A 215 25.74 8.02 -1.56
C GLN A 215 25.27 9.35 -0.96
N ALA A 216 25.00 9.40 0.35
CA ALA A 216 24.57 10.63 1.02
C ALA A 216 25.63 11.74 0.97
N PHE A 217 26.93 11.40 1.13
CA PHE A 217 28.01 12.37 0.96
C PHE A 217 28.08 12.90 -0.47
N ILE A 218 28.00 12.01 -1.46
CA ILE A 218 27.96 12.40 -2.88
C ILE A 218 26.81 13.38 -3.12
N ASP A 219 25.60 13.05 -2.68
CA ASP A 219 24.42 13.89 -2.89
C ASP A 219 24.54 15.27 -2.20
N GLY A 220 25.13 15.31 -1.00
CA GLY A 220 25.39 16.56 -0.26
C GLY A 220 26.40 17.48 -0.97
N THR A 221 27.45 16.93 -1.59
CA THR A 221 28.43 17.74 -2.33
C THR A 221 27.85 18.39 -3.58
N TYR A 222 26.94 17.71 -4.29
CA TYR A 222 26.30 18.25 -5.50
C TYR A 222 25.31 19.38 -5.19
N ALA A 223 24.65 19.36 -4.03
CA ALA A 223 23.71 20.42 -3.63
C ALA A 223 24.36 21.81 -3.49
N GLY A 224 25.68 21.87 -3.28
CA GLY A 224 26.43 23.12 -3.12
C GLY A 224 26.88 23.81 -4.41
N GLY A 225 26.63 23.23 -5.59
CA GLY A 225 27.02 23.83 -6.88
C GLY A 225 28.53 23.82 -7.19
N PHE A 226 29.35 23.22 -6.32
CA PHE A 226 30.81 23.06 -6.47
C PHE A 226 31.20 21.58 -6.65
N GLY A 227 30.38 20.80 -7.35
CA GLY A 227 30.65 19.38 -7.57
C GLY A 227 31.80 19.17 -8.57
N PRO A 228 32.88 18.43 -8.23
CA PRO A 228 33.81 17.93 -9.24
C PRO A 228 33.07 17.09 -10.29
N ASN A 229 33.62 17.02 -11.50
CA ASN A 229 33.06 16.25 -12.62
C ASN A 229 32.97 14.73 -12.35
N GLU A 230 33.53 14.25 -11.23
CA GLU A 230 33.63 12.84 -10.89
C GLU A 230 32.90 12.55 -9.57
N LYS A 231 32.05 11.52 -9.58
CA LYS A 231 31.27 11.06 -8.42
C LYS A 231 32.14 10.21 -7.50
N THR A 232 33.19 10.80 -6.93
CA THR A 232 34.07 10.10 -6.00
C THR A 232 34.02 10.77 -4.63
N ILE A 233 33.94 9.93 -3.60
CA ILE A 233 34.21 10.36 -2.23
C ILE A 233 35.73 10.43 -2.06
N ASP A 234 36.22 11.41 -1.31
CA ASP A 234 37.63 11.43 -0.96
C ASP A 234 37.96 10.32 0.05
N SER A 235 39.23 9.94 0.11
CA SER A 235 39.70 8.85 0.98
C SER A 235 39.52 9.12 2.48
N GLU A 236 39.50 10.39 2.90
CA GLU A 236 39.28 10.72 4.32
C GLU A 236 37.83 10.46 4.70
N THR A 237 36.89 10.82 3.83
CA THR A 237 35.46 10.49 3.99
C THR A 237 35.23 8.98 3.99
N GLU A 238 35.84 8.22 3.08
CA GLU A 238 35.71 6.77 3.04
C GLU A 238 36.21 6.11 4.33
N LYS A 239 37.40 6.51 4.79
CA LYS A 239 37.97 6.03 6.06
C LYS A 239 37.08 6.39 7.25
N TRP A 240 36.52 7.60 7.28
CA TRP A 240 35.63 8.02 8.36
C TRP A 240 34.37 7.15 8.44
N ILE A 241 33.76 6.80 7.29
CA ILE A 241 32.59 5.92 7.23
C ILE A 241 32.95 4.52 7.79
N GLU A 242 34.10 3.98 7.41
CA GLU A 242 34.55 2.66 7.87
C GLU A 242 34.82 2.60 9.38
N GLU A 243 35.36 3.67 9.98
CA GLU A 243 35.72 3.74 11.40
C GLU A 243 34.51 4.00 12.33
N ASN A 244 33.41 4.55 11.81
CA ASN A 244 32.26 5.01 12.63
C ASN A 244 30.97 4.20 12.44
N LEU A 245 30.95 3.22 11.52
CA LEU A 245 29.89 2.21 11.39
C LEU A 245 30.32 0.89 12.03
#